data_AF-A0A7K2Q614-F1
#
_entry.id   AF-A0A7K2Q614-F1
#
_cell.length_a   1.000
_cell.length_b   1.000
_cell.length_c   1.000
_cell.angle_alpha   90.00
_cell.angle_beta   90.00
_cell.angle_gamma   90.00
#
_symmetry.space_group_name_H-M   'P 1'
#
loop_
_entity.id
_entity.type
_entity.pdbx_description
1 polymer ?
#
loop_
_entity_poly.entity_id
_entity_poly.type
_entity_poly.pdbx_seq_one_letter_code
_entity_poly.pdbx_strand_id
1 'polypeptide(L)'
;HAKGLKFGIYTSAGTKTCDTAGFPGGLGHEQQDANLFASFGVDYLKYDNCNNQGVDARKRYADMAAALRRTGRPIVFSLCEWGENQPWTWASNLGHLWRTTGDIGDSWSSMISIAHRNQPLAAYAGPGQWNDPDMLEVGNGGMTATEYRTHFTLWSMMSAPLLIGSDLRKATAETLDILSNPDVIALDQDVLGKQGTVVSGSGGLVVMVKELANGDRALSLTNETGSTATISARTDALGIGNRAPYALKELWTKATSTNTSGTISASVAPHATVVYRIAPGPAPLPPAGTSHLSDLPWTGASSGWGPVEKDRSNGEQAAGDGRTLTVGGATYAKGLGVHAASTLTYHLGGRCTGLTVDVGVDDESSRTGAVAFQIYRDATKVADSGVVTTADPARKLTADLTGGQTLRLVVTDGGNGVDYDHADWAAPRLTCA
;
A
#
# COMPACT_ATOMS: atom_id res chain seq x y z
N HIS A 1 -5.59 18.37 -29.00
CA HIS A 1 -6.73 17.44 -29.19
C HIS A 1 -6.79 16.72 -30.54
N ALA A 2 -6.52 17.36 -31.70
CA ALA A 2 -6.66 16.69 -33.01
C ALA A 2 -5.85 15.37 -33.20
N LYS A 3 -4.80 15.16 -32.38
CA LYS A 3 -4.01 13.92 -32.34
C LYS A 3 -4.52 12.87 -31.34
N GLY A 4 -5.72 13.05 -30.77
CA GLY A 4 -6.24 12.19 -29.69
C GLY A 4 -5.60 12.43 -28.31
N LEU A 5 -4.68 13.39 -28.20
CA LEU A 5 -4.01 13.76 -26.94
C LEU A 5 -4.75 14.88 -26.19
N LYS A 6 -4.57 14.89 -24.87
CA LYS A 6 -4.96 15.96 -23.94
C LYS A 6 -3.86 17.01 -23.78
N PHE A 7 -4.22 18.18 -23.26
CA PHE A 7 -3.30 19.30 -23.04
C PHE A 7 -3.23 19.70 -21.57
N GLY A 8 -2.02 19.75 -21.00
CA GLY A 8 -1.78 20.23 -19.64
C GLY A 8 -1.05 21.57 -19.62
N ILE A 9 -1.32 22.39 -18.60
CA ILE A 9 -0.63 23.66 -18.32
C ILE A 9 -0.12 23.70 -16.88
N TYR A 10 0.72 24.69 -16.59
CA TYR A 10 1.36 24.91 -15.30
C TYR A 10 1.17 26.36 -14.85
N THR A 11 0.95 26.56 -13.54
CA THR A 11 1.18 27.81 -12.83
C THR A 11 1.41 27.50 -11.34
N SER A 12 1.53 28.51 -10.48
CA SER A 12 1.78 28.35 -9.04
C SER A 12 0.64 28.92 -8.19
N ALA A 13 0.37 28.28 -7.06
CA ALA A 13 -0.41 28.81 -5.94
C ALA A 13 0.38 29.89 -5.18
N GLY A 14 0.91 30.87 -5.91
CA GLY A 14 1.69 31.99 -5.43
C GLY A 14 1.65 33.15 -6.41
N THR A 15 2.37 34.23 -6.11
CA THR A 15 2.39 35.43 -6.97
C THR A 15 3.26 35.25 -8.22
N LYS A 16 4.18 34.28 -8.19
CA LYS A 16 5.05 33.89 -9.31
C LYS A 16 5.26 32.39 -9.34
N THR A 17 5.57 31.85 -10.51
CA THR A 17 6.06 30.48 -10.69
C THR A 17 7.41 30.26 -9.99
N CYS A 18 7.87 29.02 -9.90
CA CYS A 18 9.21 28.71 -9.37
C CYS A 18 10.37 29.16 -10.26
N ASP A 19 10.10 29.38 -11.55
CA ASP A 19 11.10 29.88 -12.51
C ASP A 19 11.70 31.23 -12.05
N THR A 20 13.02 31.35 -12.14
CA THR A 20 13.77 32.52 -11.68
C THR A 20 13.51 33.77 -12.52
N ALA A 21 13.01 33.63 -13.75
CA ALA A 21 12.51 34.73 -14.56
C ALA A 21 11.23 35.36 -13.97
N GLY A 22 10.53 34.65 -13.09
CA GLY A 22 9.41 35.18 -12.31
C GLY A 22 8.12 35.34 -13.09
N PHE A 23 7.73 34.35 -13.90
CA PHE A 23 6.44 34.33 -14.59
C PHE A 23 5.25 34.41 -13.60
N PRO A 24 4.10 34.99 -14.00
CA PRO A 24 2.96 35.16 -13.11
C PRO A 24 2.45 33.83 -12.52
N GLY A 25 2.19 33.83 -11.21
CA GLY A 25 1.44 32.77 -10.53
C GLY A 25 -0.04 33.15 -10.38
N GLY A 26 -0.86 32.20 -9.94
CA GLY A 26 -2.32 32.35 -9.90
C GLY A 26 -2.90 32.85 -8.57
N LEU A 27 -2.10 33.15 -7.55
CA LEU A 27 -2.60 33.56 -6.23
C LEU A 27 -3.38 34.89 -6.33
N GLY A 28 -4.66 34.87 -5.96
CA GLY A 28 -5.59 36.00 -6.08
C GLY A 28 -6.17 36.21 -7.48
N HIS A 29 -5.77 35.39 -8.46
CA HIS A 29 -6.22 35.44 -9.86
C HIS A 29 -6.89 34.13 -10.30
N GLU A 30 -7.27 33.26 -9.35
CA GLU A 30 -7.65 31.87 -9.61
C GLU A 30 -8.82 31.76 -10.59
N GLN A 31 -9.86 32.60 -10.45
CA GLN A 31 -11.00 32.58 -11.37
C GLN A 31 -10.65 33.06 -12.78
N GLN A 32 -9.82 34.09 -12.87
CA GLN A 32 -9.39 34.65 -14.13
C GLN A 32 -8.57 33.60 -14.91
N ASP A 33 -7.61 32.99 -14.23
CA ASP A 33 -6.73 31.96 -14.79
C ASP A 33 -7.52 30.71 -15.17
N ALA A 34 -8.41 30.22 -14.30
CA ALA A 34 -9.24 29.06 -14.60
C ALA A 34 -10.11 29.29 -15.86
N ASN A 35 -10.75 30.46 -15.98
CA ASN A 35 -11.52 30.81 -17.18
C ASN A 35 -10.64 30.84 -18.44
N LEU A 36 -9.42 31.37 -18.32
CA LEU A 36 -8.47 31.42 -19.43
C LEU A 36 -8.04 30.01 -19.85
N PHE A 37 -7.67 29.16 -18.90
CA PHE A 37 -7.30 27.76 -19.17
C PHE A 37 -8.44 26.98 -19.81
N ALA A 38 -9.68 27.17 -19.33
CA ALA A 38 -10.85 26.57 -19.94
C ALA A 38 -11.07 27.05 -21.38
N SER A 39 -10.86 28.34 -21.66
CA SER A 39 -10.96 28.91 -23.01
C SER A 39 -9.91 28.35 -23.97
N PHE A 40 -8.72 27.96 -23.47
CA PHE A 40 -7.67 27.30 -24.25
C PHE A 40 -7.92 25.81 -24.47
N GLY A 41 -8.94 25.24 -23.82
CA GLY A 41 -9.21 23.81 -23.84
C GLY A 41 -8.22 22.98 -23.02
N VAL A 42 -7.64 23.54 -21.95
CA VAL A 42 -6.77 22.79 -21.02
C VAL A 42 -7.55 21.63 -20.39
N ASP A 43 -6.90 20.49 -20.24
CA ASP A 43 -7.47 19.27 -19.62
C ASP A 43 -6.77 18.90 -18.30
N TYR A 44 -5.63 19.52 -18.00
CA TYR A 44 -4.81 19.23 -16.82
C TYR A 44 -4.10 20.49 -16.34
N LEU A 45 -4.10 20.75 -15.03
CA LEU A 45 -3.35 21.83 -14.40
C LEU A 45 -2.41 21.24 -13.34
N LYS A 46 -1.08 21.45 -13.51
CA LYS A 46 -0.10 21.35 -12.42
C LYS A 46 -0.05 22.70 -11.68
N TYR A 47 -0.26 22.68 -10.37
CA TYR A 47 -0.38 23.90 -9.55
C TYR A 47 0.65 23.91 -8.41
N ASP A 48 1.74 24.64 -8.63
CA ASP A 48 2.92 24.71 -7.77
C ASP A 48 2.69 25.48 -6.45
N ASN A 49 3.73 25.62 -5.63
CA ASN A 49 3.66 26.22 -4.30
C ASN A 49 4.68 27.37 -4.07
N CYS A 50 5.53 27.70 -5.05
CA CYS A 50 6.46 28.83 -4.96
C CYS A 50 5.76 30.18 -4.82
N ASN A 51 6.39 31.11 -4.08
CA ASN A 51 5.92 32.50 -3.88
C ASN A 51 4.50 32.59 -3.27
N ASN A 52 4.14 31.66 -2.38
CA ASN A 52 2.81 31.53 -1.77
C ASN A 52 2.45 32.64 -0.74
N GLN A 53 3.37 33.56 -0.44
CA GLN A 53 3.18 34.68 0.49
C GLN A 53 2.81 34.27 1.93
N GLY A 54 3.09 33.02 2.33
CA GLY A 54 2.68 32.49 3.64
C GLY A 54 1.18 32.27 3.79
N VAL A 55 0.41 32.32 2.69
CA VAL A 55 -1.02 31.99 2.72
C VAL A 55 -1.19 30.48 2.90
N ASP A 56 -2.15 30.10 3.74
CA ASP A 56 -2.47 28.70 4.03
C ASP A 56 -2.67 27.85 2.77
N ALA A 57 -2.05 26.67 2.72
CA ALA A 57 -2.08 25.79 1.56
C ALA A 57 -3.50 25.31 1.24
N ARG A 58 -4.26 24.87 2.26
CA ARG A 58 -5.62 24.35 2.05
C ARG A 58 -6.50 25.42 1.42
N LYS A 59 -6.39 26.67 1.87
CA LYS A 59 -7.07 27.82 1.27
C LYS A 59 -6.68 28.02 -0.20
N ARG A 60 -5.39 28.18 -0.50
CA ARG A 60 -4.93 28.49 -1.87
C ARG A 60 -5.36 27.41 -2.88
N TYR A 61 -5.19 26.15 -2.51
CA TYR A 61 -5.60 25.03 -3.36
C TYR A 61 -7.12 24.90 -3.47
N ALA A 62 -7.89 25.20 -2.42
CA ALA A 62 -9.34 25.22 -2.47
C ALA A 62 -9.88 26.34 -3.38
N ASP A 63 -9.26 27.53 -3.36
CA ASP A 63 -9.65 28.66 -4.20
C ASP A 63 -9.50 28.32 -5.70
N MET A 64 -8.37 27.72 -6.09
CA MET A 64 -8.16 27.25 -7.47
C MET A 64 -9.07 26.07 -7.83
N ALA A 65 -9.25 25.09 -6.94
CA ALA A 65 -10.17 23.98 -7.18
C ALA A 65 -11.61 24.47 -7.43
N ALA A 66 -12.08 25.44 -6.65
CA ALA A 66 -13.38 26.06 -6.83
C ALA A 66 -13.46 26.86 -8.15
N ALA A 67 -12.39 27.57 -8.52
CA ALA A 67 -12.31 28.30 -9.78
C ALA A 67 -12.41 27.37 -10.99
N LEU A 68 -11.65 26.27 -11.01
CA LEU A 68 -11.70 25.25 -12.07
C LEU A 68 -13.11 24.67 -12.21
N ARG A 69 -13.77 24.30 -11.10
CA ARG A 69 -15.15 23.78 -11.12
C ARG A 69 -16.14 24.77 -11.72
N ARG A 70 -16.03 26.07 -11.40
CA ARG A 70 -16.91 27.12 -11.94
C ARG A 70 -16.79 27.32 -13.44
N THR A 71 -15.69 26.88 -14.08
CA THR A 71 -15.58 26.94 -15.54
C THR A 71 -16.51 25.96 -16.26
N GLY A 72 -16.97 24.90 -15.57
CA GLY A 72 -17.75 23.81 -16.16
C GLY A 72 -16.94 22.86 -17.06
N ARG A 73 -15.65 23.12 -17.30
CA ARG A 73 -14.77 22.24 -18.07
C ARG A 73 -14.09 21.23 -17.13
N PRO A 74 -14.11 19.92 -17.44
CA PRO A 74 -13.32 18.94 -16.70
C PRO A 74 -11.82 19.19 -16.88
N ILE A 75 -11.15 19.59 -15.80
CA ILE A 75 -9.70 19.82 -15.75
C ILE A 75 -9.15 18.99 -14.60
N VAL A 76 -8.22 18.08 -14.89
CA VAL A 76 -7.49 17.33 -13.86
C VAL A 76 -6.64 18.32 -13.07
N PHE A 77 -6.78 18.30 -11.75
CA PHE A 77 -6.09 19.23 -10.85
C PHE A 77 -5.01 18.49 -10.06
N SER A 78 -3.75 18.79 -10.39
CA SER A 78 -2.52 18.23 -9.80
C SER A 78 -1.90 19.25 -8.87
N LEU A 79 -1.88 18.94 -7.58
CA LEU A 79 -1.32 19.79 -6.55
C LEU A 79 0.19 19.52 -6.43
N CYS A 80 0.99 20.58 -6.43
CA CYS A 80 2.44 20.49 -6.32
C CYS A 80 2.93 21.35 -5.15
N GLU A 81 2.62 20.92 -3.93
CA GLU A 81 3.10 21.52 -2.66
C GLU A 81 4.12 20.66 -1.91
N TRP A 82 4.68 19.67 -2.61
CA TRP A 82 5.84 18.89 -2.20
C TRP A 82 5.69 18.05 -0.92
N GLY A 83 4.45 17.84 -0.46
CA GLY A 83 4.14 17.11 0.76
C GLY A 83 4.26 17.96 2.04
N GLU A 84 4.53 19.27 1.92
CA GLU A 84 4.82 20.16 3.05
C GLU A 84 3.69 20.21 4.08
N ASN A 85 2.42 20.17 3.63
CA ASN A 85 1.26 20.25 4.51
C ASN A 85 0.45 18.94 4.52
N GLN A 86 1.10 17.81 4.22
CA GLN A 86 0.50 16.47 4.22
C GLN A 86 -0.78 16.39 3.36
N PRO A 87 -0.69 16.71 2.06
CA PRO A 87 -1.85 16.84 1.16
C PRO A 87 -2.72 15.60 1.08
N TRP A 88 -2.13 14.41 1.29
CA TRP A 88 -2.86 13.14 1.38
C TRP A 88 -3.98 13.13 2.45
N THR A 89 -3.94 14.03 3.44
CA THR A 89 -4.97 14.12 4.50
C THR A 89 -6.14 15.07 4.17
N TRP A 90 -6.05 15.89 3.12
CA TRP A 90 -7.07 16.92 2.84
C TRP A 90 -7.33 17.22 1.35
N ALA A 91 -6.42 16.87 0.44
CA ALA A 91 -6.48 17.26 -0.96
C ALA A 91 -7.46 16.42 -1.81
N SER A 92 -7.89 15.26 -1.32
CA SER A 92 -8.80 14.34 -2.04
C SER A 92 -10.13 14.98 -2.44
N ASN A 93 -10.63 15.93 -1.65
CA ASN A 93 -11.87 16.67 -1.97
C ASN A 93 -11.63 17.88 -2.90
N LEU A 94 -10.40 18.17 -3.28
CA LEU A 94 -10.02 19.35 -4.05
C LEU A 94 -9.48 19.00 -5.43
N GLY A 95 -8.52 18.08 -5.50
CA GLY A 95 -7.84 17.67 -6.73
C GLY A 95 -7.86 16.17 -6.95
N HIS A 96 -7.05 15.73 -7.90
CA HIS A 96 -7.02 14.33 -8.36
C HIS A 96 -5.71 13.63 -8.03
N LEU A 97 -4.65 14.41 -7.79
CA LEU A 97 -3.33 13.94 -7.43
C LEU A 97 -2.54 15.05 -6.73
N TRP A 98 -1.58 14.67 -5.90
CA TRP A 98 -0.76 15.61 -5.13
C TRP A 98 0.67 15.10 -4.96
N ARG A 99 1.64 15.99 -5.18
CA ARG A 99 3.05 15.72 -4.90
C ARG A 99 3.23 15.41 -3.42
N THR A 100 3.92 14.31 -3.11
CA THR A 100 4.16 13.85 -1.73
C THR A 100 5.57 14.20 -1.22
N THR A 101 6.43 14.68 -2.11
CA THR A 101 7.84 14.97 -1.85
C THR A 101 8.31 16.20 -2.61
N GLY A 102 9.52 16.69 -2.27
CA GLY A 102 10.30 17.57 -3.15
C GLY A 102 10.63 16.90 -4.48
N ASP A 103 11.26 17.66 -5.38
CA ASP A 103 11.51 17.21 -6.75
C ASP A 103 12.46 16.00 -6.78
N ILE A 104 12.14 15.04 -7.65
CA ILE A 104 13.06 13.96 -7.98
C ILE A 104 14.25 14.52 -8.76
N GLY A 105 15.41 13.88 -8.63
CA GLY A 105 16.52 14.07 -9.54
C GLY A 105 16.90 12.74 -10.19
N ASP A 106 17.47 12.82 -11.39
CA ASP A 106 17.93 11.67 -12.17
C ASP A 106 19.16 10.99 -11.56
N SER A 107 18.96 10.32 -10.43
CA SER A 107 19.96 9.54 -9.70
C SER A 107 19.29 8.47 -8.84
N TRP A 108 19.97 7.34 -8.67
CA TRP A 108 19.46 6.21 -7.87
C TRP A 108 19.05 6.61 -6.45
N SER A 109 19.89 7.40 -5.77
CA SER A 109 19.66 7.80 -4.38
C SER A 109 18.44 8.71 -4.22
N SER A 110 18.23 9.65 -5.15
CA SER A 110 17.03 10.50 -5.17
C SER A 110 15.78 9.64 -5.42
N MET A 111 15.79 8.82 -6.48
CA MET A 111 14.66 7.98 -6.85
C MET A 111 14.21 7.05 -5.72
N ILE A 112 15.15 6.35 -5.08
CA ILE A 112 14.86 5.46 -3.94
C ILE A 112 14.36 6.27 -2.73
N SER A 113 14.99 7.40 -2.39
CA SER A 113 14.54 8.25 -1.28
C SER A 113 13.09 8.73 -1.46
N ILE A 114 12.72 9.12 -2.69
CA ILE A 114 11.37 9.55 -3.03
C ILE A 114 10.38 8.38 -2.93
N ALA A 115 10.74 7.20 -3.44
CA ALA A 115 9.93 6.00 -3.31
C ALA A 115 9.64 5.66 -1.83
N HIS A 116 10.67 5.64 -0.97
CA HIS A 116 10.53 5.37 0.47
C HIS A 116 9.61 6.37 1.18
N ARG A 117 9.64 7.65 0.80
CA ARG A 117 8.75 8.67 1.38
C ARG A 117 7.29 8.50 0.94
N ASN A 118 7.07 7.96 -0.26
CA ASN A 118 5.73 7.78 -0.82
C ASN A 118 5.07 6.44 -0.40
N GLN A 119 5.86 5.40 -0.17
CA GLN A 119 5.39 4.05 0.19
C GLN A 119 4.42 4.02 1.40
N PRO A 120 4.68 4.72 2.53
CA PRO A 120 3.78 4.70 3.69
C PRO A 120 2.41 5.35 3.43
N LEU A 121 2.26 6.09 2.33
CA LEU A 121 1.04 6.84 2.01
C LEU A 121 -0.01 6.01 1.26
N ALA A 122 0.21 4.71 1.08
CA ALA A 122 -0.66 3.82 0.31
C ALA A 122 -2.14 3.88 0.69
N ALA A 123 -2.45 4.06 1.99
CA ALA A 123 -3.83 4.14 2.48
C ALA A 123 -4.61 5.37 1.98
N TYR A 124 -3.91 6.40 1.47
CA TYR A 124 -4.52 7.63 0.98
C TYR A 124 -4.72 7.64 -0.55
N ALA A 125 -4.12 6.69 -1.28
CA ALA A 125 -4.28 6.59 -2.73
C ALA A 125 -5.46 5.69 -3.11
N GLY A 126 -6.17 6.07 -4.17
CA GLY A 126 -7.31 5.33 -4.70
C GLY A 126 -7.88 5.97 -5.96
N PRO A 127 -8.90 5.37 -6.59
CA PRO A 127 -9.55 5.92 -7.78
C PRO A 127 -9.96 7.39 -7.60
N GLY A 128 -9.37 8.26 -8.42
CA GLY A 128 -9.62 9.71 -8.41
C GLY A 128 -8.74 10.52 -7.45
N GLN A 129 -7.82 9.90 -6.72
CA GLN A 129 -6.98 10.54 -5.72
C GLN A 129 -5.62 9.84 -5.57
N TRP A 130 -4.56 10.41 -6.15
CA TRP A 130 -3.26 9.72 -6.28
C TRP A 130 -2.13 10.44 -5.56
N ASN A 131 -1.31 9.68 -4.85
CA ASN A 131 -0.02 10.14 -4.38
C ASN A 131 0.93 10.28 -5.58
N ASP A 132 1.54 11.45 -5.74
CA ASP A 132 2.47 11.78 -6.82
C ASP A 132 3.92 11.86 -6.30
N PRO A 133 4.71 10.78 -6.46
CA PRO A 133 6.14 10.79 -6.16
C PRO A 133 6.98 11.50 -7.25
N ASP A 134 6.39 12.40 -8.04
CA ASP A 134 7.02 13.15 -9.13
C ASP A 134 7.19 12.37 -10.44
N MET A 135 7.64 13.09 -11.47
CA MET A 135 7.77 12.62 -12.85
C MET A 135 8.80 11.49 -13.01
N LEU A 136 8.68 10.74 -14.11
CA LEU A 136 9.63 9.68 -14.47
C LEU A 136 10.93 10.25 -15.05
N GLU A 137 12.07 9.84 -14.51
CA GLU A 137 13.42 10.20 -14.99
C GLU A 137 13.94 9.26 -16.10
N VAL A 138 13.13 8.27 -16.50
CA VAL A 138 13.51 7.22 -17.46
C VAL A 138 14.03 7.81 -18.77
N GLY A 139 15.33 7.60 -19.02
CA GLY A 139 16.01 8.02 -20.24
C GLY A 139 16.75 9.36 -20.17
N ASN A 140 16.85 9.98 -19.00
CA ASN A 140 17.54 11.27 -18.82
C ASN A 140 19.08 11.16 -18.68
N GLY A 141 19.61 9.95 -18.43
CA GLY A 141 21.02 9.58 -18.55
C GLY A 141 21.81 9.49 -17.24
N GLY A 142 21.20 9.84 -16.10
CA GLY A 142 21.80 9.81 -14.77
C GLY A 142 21.67 8.46 -14.04
N MET A 143 20.87 7.54 -14.57
CA MET A 143 20.73 6.17 -14.06
C MET A 143 20.97 5.13 -15.18
N THR A 144 21.30 3.91 -14.77
CA THR A 144 21.41 2.75 -15.65
C THR A 144 20.03 2.25 -16.10
N ALA A 145 19.97 1.47 -17.17
CA ALA A 145 18.73 0.83 -17.62
C ALA A 145 18.08 -0.05 -16.55
N THR A 146 18.89 -0.74 -15.74
CA THR A 146 18.41 -1.55 -14.61
C THR A 146 17.71 -0.68 -13.57
N GLU A 147 18.33 0.45 -13.20
CA GLU A 147 17.77 1.41 -12.25
C GLU A 147 16.50 2.06 -12.79
N TYR A 148 16.45 2.41 -14.08
CA TYR A 148 15.24 2.92 -14.72
C TYR A 148 14.10 1.89 -14.77
N ARG A 149 14.39 0.60 -14.97
CA ARG A 149 13.39 -0.47 -14.85
C ARG A 149 12.86 -0.58 -13.43
N THR A 150 13.72 -0.46 -12.41
CA THR A 150 13.31 -0.40 -11.01
C THR A 150 12.42 0.82 -10.77
N HIS A 151 12.83 2.01 -11.20
CA HIS A 151 12.06 3.25 -11.07
C HIS A 151 10.65 3.13 -11.68
N PHE A 152 10.54 2.68 -12.93
CA PHE A 152 9.25 2.51 -13.60
C PHE A 152 8.36 1.45 -12.91
N THR A 153 8.98 0.38 -12.41
CA THR A 153 8.29 -0.68 -11.66
C THR A 153 7.74 -0.13 -10.34
N LEU A 154 8.54 0.60 -9.56
CA LEU A 154 8.13 1.13 -8.26
C LEU A 154 7.00 2.17 -8.41
N TRP A 155 7.07 3.05 -9.41
CA TRP A 155 5.98 4.00 -9.68
C TRP A 155 4.69 3.28 -10.04
N SER A 156 4.75 2.26 -10.90
CA SER A 156 3.57 1.48 -11.30
C SER A 156 2.99 0.65 -10.15
N MET A 157 3.86 0.09 -9.29
CA MET A 157 3.45 -0.58 -8.06
C MET A 157 2.81 0.40 -7.09
N MET A 158 3.20 1.68 -7.09
CA MET A 158 2.61 2.68 -6.23
C MET A 158 1.32 3.33 -6.78
N SER A 159 0.88 2.97 -7.99
CA SER A 159 -0.20 3.67 -8.71
C SER A 159 0.09 5.17 -8.87
N ALA A 160 1.36 5.50 -9.12
CA ALA A 160 1.82 6.87 -9.27
C ALA A 160 1.48 7.40 -10.68
N PRO A 161 1.30 8.72 -10.85
CA PRO A 161 1.22 9.31 -12.18
C PRO A 161 2.45 8.97 -13.03
N LEU A 162 2.26 8.24 -14.14
CA LEU A 162 3.33 7.90 -15.07
C LEU A 162 3.57 9.05 -16.08
N LEU A 163 4.12 10.16 -15.58
CA LEU A 163 4.44 11.35 -16.39
C LEU A 163 5.89 11.27 -16.90
N ILE A 164 6.08 11.10 -18.20
CA ILE A 164 7.41 11.01 -18.83
C ILE A 164 8.14 12.36 -18.72
N GLY A 165 9.30 12.37 -18.05
CA GLY A 165 10.16 13.54 -17.89
C GLY A 165 11.28 13.67 -18.93
N SER A 166 11.42 12.71 -19.85
CA SER A 166 12.51 12.68 -20.84
C SER A 166 12.12 13.20 -22.23
N ASP A 167 13.14 13.57 -23.03
CA ASP A 167 12.94 14.03 -24.42
C ASP A 167 12.63 12.85 -25.35
N LEU A 168 11.34 12.59 -25.56
CA LEU A 168 10.85 11.52 -26.44
C LEU A 168 11.32 11.61 -27.90
N ARG A 169 11.78 12.79 -28.37
CA ARG A 169 12.32 12.94 -29.73
C ARG A 169 13.69 12.27 -29.89
N LYS A 170 14.36 11.99 -28.76
CA LYS A 170 15.71 11.42 -28.68
C LYS A 170 15.75 10.13 -27.86
N ALA A 171 14.60 9.62 -27.43
CA ALA A 171 14.51 8.41 -26.63
C ALA A 171 15.16 7.22 -27.37
N THR A 172 16.00 6.47 -26.65
CA THR A 172 16.58 5.23 -27.16
C THR A 172 15.53 4.12 -27.24
N ALA A 173 15.79 3.07 -28.02
CA ALA A 173 14.94 1.88 -28.02
C ALA A 173 14.77 1.31 -26.61
N GLU A 174 15.85 1.25 -25.82
CA GLU A 174 15.80 0.80 -24.42
C GLU A 174 14.92 1.68 -23.53
N THR A 175 14.96 3.01 -23.71
CA THR A 175 14.06 3.95 -23.00
C THR A 175 12.61 3.68 -23.37
N LEU A 176 12.32 3.52 -24.66
CA LEU A 176 10.97 3.24 -25.14
C LEU A 176 10.49 1.86 -24.66
N ASP A 177 11.34 0.84 -24.63
CA ASP A 177 11.01 -0.50 -24.13
C ASP A 177 10.61 -0.48 -22.65
N ILE A 178 11.25 0.37 -21.84
CA ILE A 178 10.87 0.59 -20.44
C ILE A 178 9.51 1.29 -20.36
N LEU A 179 9.39 2.45 -21.01
CA LEU A 179 8.20 3.30 -20.94
C LEU A 179 6.95 2.68 -21.58
N SER A 180 7.11 1.70 -22.46
CA SER A 180 6.01 1.10 -23.23
C SER A 180 5.64 -0.31 -22.77
N ASN A 181 6.25 -0.83 -21.69
CA ASN A 181 5.98 -2.20 -21.23
C ASN A 181 4.51 -2.35 -20.77
N PRO A 182 3.66 -3.08 -21.53
CA PRO A 182 2.22 -3.12 -21.27
C PRO A 182 1.87 -3.86 -19.99
N ASP A 183 2.70 -4.83 -19.58
CA ASP A 183 2.43 -5.62 -18.38
C ASP A 183 2.68 -4.82 -17.10
N VAL A 184 3.69 -3.94 -17.10
CA VAL A 184 4.01 -3.08 -15.94
C VAL A 184 3.02 -1.91 -15.88
N ILE A 185 2.67 -1.31 -17.02
CA ILE A 185 1.61 -0.29 -17.11
C ILE A 185 0.26 -0.85 -16.63
N ALA A 186 -0.05 -2.12 -16.93
CA ALA A 186 -1.28 -2.74 -16.46
C ALA A 186 -1.35 -2.89 -14.93
N LEU A 187 -0.21 -2.91 -14.23
CA LEU A 187 -0.21 -2.83 -12.78
C LEU A 187 -0.66 -1.45 -12.33
N ASP A 188 -0.06 -0.39 -12.89
CA ASP A 188 -0.40 1.00 -12.59
C ASP A 188 -1.88 1.29 -12.83
N GLN A 189 -2.38 0.88 -14.01
CA GLN A 189 -3.72 1.15 -14.51
C GLN A 189 -4.78 0.14 -14.03
N ASP A 190 -4.47 -0.73 -13.06
CA ASP A 190 -5.45 -1.67 -12.52
C ASP A 190 -6.64 -0.92 -11.91
N VAL A 191 -7.85 -1.36 -12.26
CA VAL A 191 -9.10 -0.66 -11.91
C VAL A 191 -9.41 -0.67 -10.42
N LEU A 192 -8.79 -1.55 -9.63
CA LEU A 192 -8.90 -1.48 -8.17
C LEU A 192 -8.25 -0.21 -7.62
N GLY A 193 -7.25 0.32 -8.34
CA GLY A 193 -6.61 1.60 -8.03
C GLY A 193 -5.89 1.61 -6.69
N LYS A 194 -5.51 0.45 -6.13
CA LYS A 194 -4.77 0.39 -4.88
C LYS A 194 -3.29 0.62 -5.11
N GLN A 195 -2.71 1.54 -4.35
CA GLN A 195 -1.26 1.64 -4.21
C GLN A 195 -0.72 0.38 -3.52
N GLY A 196 0.42 -0.14 -4.00
CA GLY A 196 1.12 -1.26 -3.38
C GLY A 196 1.68 -0.90 -2.01
N THR A 197 1.75 -1.89 -1.12
CA THR A 197 2.23 -1.76 0.26
C THR A 197 3.50 -2.56 0.46
N VAL A 198 4.45 -2.00 1.21
CA VAL A 198 5.66 -2.72 1.63
C VAL A 198 5.26 -3.82 2.62
N VAL A 199 5.66 -5.06 2.33
CA VAL A 199 5.42 -6.25 3.16
C VAL A 199 6.63 -6.51 4.06
N SER A 200 7.83 -6.29 3.54
CA SER A 200 9.07 -6.35 4.30
C SER A 200 10.12 -5.45 3.67
N GLY A 201 11.02 -4.92 4.51
CA GLY A 201 12.14 -4.10 4.09
C GLY A 201 13.26 -4.21 5.12
N SER A 202 14.39 -4.81 4.75
CA SER A 202 15.55 -4.90 5.64
C SER A 202 16.85 -4.93 4.84
N GLY A 203 17.84 -4.15 5.28
CA GLY A 203 19.17 -4.10 4.65
C GLY A 203 19.15 -3.69 3.16
N GLY A 204 18.16 -2.91 2.73
CA GLY A 204 17.99 -2.53 1.32
C GLY A 204 17.31 -3.60 0.45
N LEU A 205 16.77 -4.66 1.03
CA LEU A 205 15.97 -5.66 0.32
C LEU A 205 14.50 -5.42 0.64
N VAL A 206 13.72 -4.98 -0.36
CA VAL A 206 12.35 -4.52 -0.18
C VAL A 206 11.39 -5.41 -0.97
N VAL A 207 10.31 -5.83 -0.29
CA VAL A 207 9.21 -6.60 -0.86
C VAL A 207 7.96 -5.73 -0.83
N MET A 208 7.34 -5.49 -1.98
CA MET A 208 6.07 -4.79 -2.09
C MET A 208 5.02 -5.69 -2.73
N VAL A 209 3.79 -5.59 -2.26
CA VAL A 209 2.63 -6.27 -2.86
C VAL A 209 1.56 -5.27 -3.23
N LYS A 210 0.94 -5.46 -4.40
CA LYS A 210 -0.24 -4.72 -4.84
C LYS A 210 -1.36 -5.72 -5.13
N GLU A 211 -2.52 -5.47 -4.55
CA GLU A 211 -3.73 -6.21 -4.88
C GLU A 211 -4.32 -5.69 -6.19
N LEU A 212 -4.73 -6.62 -7.06
CA LEU A 212 -5.35 -6.31 -8.35
C LEU A 212 -6.83 -6.66 -8.33
N ALA A 213 -7.63 -5.99 -9.16
CA ALA A 213 -9.10 -6.09 -9.16
C ALA A 213 -9.63 -7.52 -9.33
N ASN A 214 -8.92 -8.36 -10.10
CA ASN A 214 -9.32 -9.74 -10.37
C ASN A 214 -8.89 -10.74 -9.27
N GLY A 215 -8.29 -10.26 -8.18
CA GLY A 215 -7.79 -11.08 -7.08
C GLY A 215 -6.36 -11.58 -7.25
N ASP A 216 -5.67 -11.20 -8.33
CA ASP A 216 -4.24 -11.43 -8.48
C ASP A 216 -3.44 -10.56 -7.49
N ARG A 217 -2.14 -10.85 -7.39
CA ARG A 217 -1.16 -9.98 -6.72
C ARG A 217 -0.08 -9.56 -7.70
N ALA A 218 0.32 -8.31 -7.66
CA ALA A 218 1.64 -7.91 -8.16
C ALA A 218 2.63 -7.95 -7.00
N LEU A 219 3.80 -8.56 -7.21
CA LEU A 219 4.87 -8.69 -6.23
C LEU A 219 6.13 -8.07 -6.83
N SER A 220 6.71 -7.06 -6.18
CA SER A 220 8.04 -6.57 -6.52
C SER A 220 9.05 -7.00 -5.46
N LEU A 221 10.18 -7.52 -5.91
CA LEU A 221 11.35 -7.89 -5.12
C LEU A 221 12.49 -6.95 -5.55
N THR A 222 12.74 -5.91 -4.76
CA THR A 222 13.67 -4.82 -5.10
C THR A 222 14.94 -4.93 -4.26
N ASN A 223 16.08 -4.97 -4.94
CA ASN A 223 17.39 -4.96 -4.32
C ASN A 223 18.01 -3.57 -4.44
N GLU A 224 18.08 -2.85 -3.33
CA GLU A 224 18.64 -1.50 -3.28
C GLU A 224 20.14 -1.46 -2.99
N THR A 225 20.76 -2.63 -2.85
CA THR A 225 22.16 -2.78 -2.48
C THR A 225 23.09 -2.90 -3.70
N GLY A 226 24.39 -2.81 -3.45
CA GLY A 226 25.44 -2.96 -4.46
C GLY A 226 25.81 -4.40 -4.82
N SER A 227 25.16 -5.42 -4.25
CA SER A 227 25.47 -6.84 -4.52
C SER A 227 24.20 -7.65 -4.82
N THR A 228 24.32 -8.71 -5.62
CA THR A 228 23.20 -9.62 -5.89
C THR A 228 22.71 -10.26 -4.60
N ALA A 229 21.39 -10.31 -4.40
CA ALA A 229 20.77 -10.90 -3.23
C ALA A 229 19.55 -11.75 -3.62
N THR A 230 19.31 -12.82 -2.87
CA THR A 230 18.05 -13.58 -2.98
C THR A 230 17.00 -12.91 -2.11
N ILE A 231 15.91 -12.48 -2.72
CA ILE A 231 14.77 -11.89 -2.02
C ILE A 231 13.60 -12.86 -2.11
N SER A 232 12.86 -13.03 -1.02
CA SER A 232 11.77 -13.98 -0.92
C SER A 232 10.55 -13.38 -0.24
N ALA A 233 9.35 -13.82 -0.65
CA ALA A 233 8.09 -13.47 -0.02
C ALA A 233 7.24 -14.73 0.17
N ARG A 234 6.69 -14.90 1.37
CA ARG A 234 5.70 -15.95 1.62
C ARG A 234 4.33 -15.51 1.12
N THR A 235 3.59 -16.43 0.53
CA THR A 235 2.26 -16.17 -0.06
C THR A 235 1.19 -15.76 0.95
N ASP A 236 1.35 -16.11 2.23
CA ASP A 236 0.52 -15.62 3.32
C ASP A 236 0.71 -14.12 3.58
N ALA A 237 1.94 -13.63 3.54
CA ALA A 237 2.25 -12.21 3.66
C ALA A 237 1.76 -11.40 2.45
N LEU A 238 1.53 -12.06 1.32
CA LEU A 238 0.90 -11.47 0.11
C LEU A 238 -0.63 -11.52 0.15
N GLY A 239 -1.24 -12.09 1.19
CA GLY A 239 -2.69 -12.24 1.31
C GLY A 239 -3.31 -13.25 0.35
N ILE A 240 -2.52 -14.20 -0.15
CA ILE A 240 -2.96 -15.29 -1.04
C ILE A 240 -2.50 -16.67 -0.55
N GLY A 241 -2.16 -16.80 0.73
CA GLY A 241 -1.75 -18.06 1.34
C GLY A 241 -2.80 -19.16 1.16
N ASN A 242 -2.34 -20.42 1.16
CA ASN A 242 -3.17 -21.61 0.98
C ASN A 242 -4.00 -21.63 -0.32
N ARG A 243 -3.59 -20.88 -1.35
CA ARG A 243 -4.19 -20.87 -2.69
C ARG A 243 -3.25 -21.40 -3.77
N ALA A 244 -2.42 -22.38 -3.42
CA ALA A 244 -1.61 -23.08 -4.41
C ALA A 244 -2.50 -23.86 -5.39
N PRO A 245 -2.07 -24.07 -6.65
CA PRO A 245 -0.83 -23.56 -7.25
C PRO A 245 -0.91 -22.05 -7.56
N TYR A 246 0.25 -21.39 -7.61
CA TYR A 246 0.38 -19.98 -7.98
C TYR A 246 1.00 -19.87 -9.38
N ALA A 247 0.25 -19.33 -10.34
CA ALA A 247 0.78 -19.03 -11.67
C ALA A 247 1.51 -17.69 -11.62
N LEU A 248 2.78 -17.68 -12.02
CA LEU A 248 3.66 -16.52 -12.00
C LEU A 248 3.95 -16.06 -13.42
N LYS A 249 3.89 -14.76 -13.69
CA LYS A 249 4.44 -14.12 -14.89
C LYS A 249 5.40 -13.02 -14.45
N GLU A 250 6.68 -13.14 -14.79
CA GLU A 250 7.66 -12.07 -14.58
C GLU A 250 7.48 -11.01 -15.68
N LEU A 251 7.28 -9.74 -15.30
CA LEU A 251 6.71 -8.75 -16.21
C LEU A 251 7.74 -8.08 -17.14
N TRP A 252 9.03 -8.25 -16.90
CA TRP A 252 10.08 -7.75 -17.78
C TRP A 252 10.48 -8.79 -18.84
N THR A 253 10.84 -9.99 -18.40
CA THR A 253 11.25 -11.14 -19.21
C THR A 253 10.09 -11.88 -19.86
N LYS A 254 8.86 -11.67 -19.37
CA LYS A 254 7.64 -12.36 -19.78
C LYS A 254 7.62 -13.86 -19.45
N ALA A 255 8.61 -14.35 -18.72
CA ALA A 255 8.70 -15.75 -18.34
C ALA A 255 7.53 -16.14 -17.42
N THR A 256 6.94 -17.30 -17.67
CA THR A 256 5.86 -17.85 -16.86
C THR A 256 6.30 -19.11 -16.13
N SER A 257 5.84 -19.29 -14.90
CA SER A 257 6.09 -20.49 -14.11
C SER A 257 4.92 -20.80 -13.17
N THR A 258 5.00 -21.93 -12.46
CA THR A 258 4.03 -22.31 -11.43
C THR A 258 4.78 -22.61 -10.14
N ASN A 259 4.31 -22.05 -9.02
CA ASN A 259 4.84 -22.29 -7.69
C ASN A 259 3.81 -23.03 -6.83
N THR A 260 4.27 -23.99 -6.03
CA THR A 260 3.45 -24.74 -5.08
C THR A 260 3.99 -24.71 -3.64
N SER A 261 5.19 -24.14 -3.43
CA SER A 261 5.88 -24.15 -2.13
C SER A 261 5.31 -23.13 -1.13
N GLY A 262 4.53 -22.15 -1.61
CA GLY A 262 4.01 -21.07 -0.78
C GLY A 262 5.03 -19.96 -0.50
N THR A 263 6.24 -20.05 -1.07
CA THR A 263 7.28 -19.00 -1.06
C THR A 263 7.71 -18.70 -2.48
N ILE A 264 7.73 -17.41 -2.84
CA ILE A 264 8.19 -16.90 -4.13
C ILE A 264 9.52 -16.19 -3.89
N SER A 265 10.55 -16.58 -4.65
CA SER A 265 11.92 -16.10 -4.48
C SER A 265 12.57 -15.79 -5.82
N ALA A 266 13.45 -14.80 -5.86
CA ALA A 266 14.29 -14.51 -7.01
C ALA A 266 15.69 -14.07 -6.58
N SER A 267 16.69 -14.37 -7.42
CA SER A 267 18.01 -13.76 -7.33
C SER A 267 17.97 -12.41 -8.05
N VAL A 268 18.18 -11.32 -7.32
CA VAL A 268 17.98 -9.94 -7.79
C VAL A 268 19.33 -9.23 -7.83
N ALA A 269 19.72 -8.77 -9.02
CA ALA A 269 20.97 -8.03 -9.24
C ALA A 269 20.99 -6.69 -8.46
N PRO A 270 22.17 -6.06 -8.28
CA PRO A 270 22.26 -4.73 -7.67
C PRO A 270 21.33 -3.72 -8.35
N HIS A 271 20.62 -2.94 -7.54
CA HIS A 271 19.68 -1.89 -7.99
C HIS A 271 18.53 -2.37 -8.90
N ALA A 272 18.32 -3.68 -8.99
CA ALA A 272 17.31 -4.29 -9.84
C ALA A 272 16.02 -4.59 -9.07
N THR A 273 14.94 -4.74 -9.83
CA THR A 273 13.67 -5.24 -9.33
C THR A 273 13.20 -6.39 -10.21
N VAL A 274 12.83 -7.50 -9.58
CA VAL A 274 12.04 -8.56 -10.22
C VAL A 274 10.59 -8.34 -9.86
N VAL A 275 9.70 -8.31 -10.86
CA VAL A 275 8.27 -8.09 -10.62
C VAL A 275 7.43 -9.20 -11.23
N TYR A 276 6.58 -9.81 -10.42
CA TYR A 276 5.66 -10.86 -10.82
C TYR A 276 4.21 -10.37 -10.78
N ARG A 277 3.42 -10.76 -11.77
CA ARG A 277 1.98 -10.95 -11.58
C ARG A 277 1.74 -12.39 -11.14
N ILE A 278 0.95 -12.55 -10.08
CA ILE A 278 0.67 -13.81 -9.42
C ILE A 278 -0.84 -14.05 -9.49
N ALA A 279 -1.23 -15.07 -10.25
CA ALA A 279 -2.60 -15.59 -10.21
C ALA A 279 -2.64 -16.76 -9.23
N PRO A 280 -3.25 -16.59 -8.04
CA PRO A 280 -3.44 -17.70 -7.12
C PRO A 280 -4.48 -18.69 -7.67
N GLY A 281 -4.39 -19.94 -7.22
CA GLY A 281 -5.42 -20.95 -7.41
C GLY A 281 -6.77 -20.54 -6.80
N PRO A 282 -7.80 -21.37 -6.94
CA PRO A 282 -9.12 -21.08 -6.37
C PRO A 282 -9.02 -20.79 -4.86
N ALA A 283 -9.92 -19.94 -4.36
CA ALA A 283 -10.03 -19.71 -2.92
C ALA A 283 -10.26 -21.06 -2.20
N PRO A 284 -9.75 -21.22 -0.96
CA PRO A 284 -10.05 -22.40 -0.17
C PRO A 284 -11.55 -22.52 0.02
N LEU A 285 -12.07 -23.75 0.15
CA LEU A 285 -13.48 -23.93 0.48
C LEU A 285 -13.77 -23.24 1.82
N PRO A 286 -14.90 -22.52 1.94
CA PRO A 286 -15.30 -21.94 3.21
C PRO A 286 -15.46 -23.04 4.28
N PRO A 287 -15.10 -22.76 5.54
CA PRO A 287 -15.29 -23.70 6.64
C PRO A 287 -16.77 -24.13 6.79
N ALA A 288 -17.00 -25.30 7.37
CA ALA A 288 -18.34 -25.82 7.66
C ALA A 288 -18.44 -26.21 9.15
N GLY A 289 -19.63 -26.04 9.74
CA GLY A 289 -19.86 -26.36 11.14
C GLY A 289 -19.15 -25.38 12.09
N THR A 290 -18.74 -25.88 13.25
CA THR A 290 -17.97 -25.09 14.22
C THR A 290 -16.53 -25.57 14.27
N SER A 291 -15.57 -24.65 14.12
CA SER A 291 -14.13 -24.97 14.13
C SER A 291 -13.34 -23.90 14.87
N HIS A 292 -12.18 -24.25 15.40
CA HIS A 292 -11.24 -23.26 15.90
C HIS A 292 -10.48 -22.61 14.73
N LEU A 293 -10.25 -21.30 14.79
CA LEU A 293 -9.52 -20.61 13.70
C LEU A 293 -8.08 -21.14 13.52
N SER A 294 -7.45 -21.69 14.55
CA SER A 294 -6.12 -22.31 14.46
C SER A 294 -6.08 -23.59 13.62
N ASP A 295 -7.21 -24.29 13.49
CA ASP A 295 -7.37 -25.49 12.66
C ASP A 295 -7.67 -25.16 11.20
N LEU A 296 -8.03 -23.91 10.90
CA LEU A 296 -8.44 -23.48 9.58
C LEU A 296 -7.28 -22.86 8.79
N PRO A 297 -7.28 -23.00 7.45
CA PRO A 297 -6.31 -22.30 6.61
C PRO A 297 -6.66 -20.81 6.53
N TRP A 298 -5.72 -19.94 6.88
CA TRP A 298 -5.81 -18.51 6.59
C TRP A 298 -5.36 -18.21 5.15
N THR A 299 -5.93 -17.19 4.53
CA THR A 299 -5.47 -16.67 3.23
C THR A 299 -4.43 -15.58 3.38
N GLY A 300 -4.27 -14.97 4.56
CA GLY A 300 -3.21 -14.02 4.81
C GLY A 300 -2.87 -13.94 6.29
N ALA A 301 -1.59 -13.71 6.60
CA ALA A 301 -1.11 -13.58 7.97
C ALA A 301 0.13 -12.68 8.03
N SER A 302 0.13 -11.74 8.96
CA SER A 302 1.29 -10.93 9.36
C SER A 302 1.30 -10.75 10.87
N SER A 303 2.49 -10.64 11.44
CA SER A 303 2.74 -10.36 12.86
C SER A 303 3.89 -9.36 12.93
N GLY A 304 3.80 -8.40 13.86
CA GLY A 304 4.80 -7.33 13.99
C GLY A 304 6.17 -7.86 14.38
N TRP A 305 6.17 -8.92 15.19
CA TRP A 305 7.35 -9.70 15.56
C TRP A 305 7.01 -11.19 15.50
N GLY A 306 7.95 -11.98 15.00
CA GLY A 306 7.77 -13.42 14.86
C GLY A 306 6.72 -13.88 13.86
N PRO A 307 6.55 -15.20 13.71
CA PRO A 307 5.43 -15.76 12.99
C PRO A 307 4.13 -15.68 13.80
N VAL A 308 3.00 -15.88 13.11
CA VAL A 308 1.73 -16.18 13.77
C VAL A 308 1.77 -17.63 14.24
N GLU A 309 1.48 -17.83 15.51
CA GLU A 309 1.63 -19.11 16.17
C GLU A 309 0.29 -19.82 16.36
N LYS A 310 0.25 -21.12 16.05
CA LYS A 310 -0.96 -21.95 16.21
C LYS A 310 -0.93 -22.67 17.56
N ASP A 311 -2.00 -22.46 18.32
CA ASP A 311 -2.25 -23.08 19.63
C ASP A 311 -1.13 -22.84 20.65
N ARG A 312 -0.41 -21.73 20.48
CA ARG A 312 0.67 -21.26 21.37
C ARG A 312 0.80 -19.74 21.25
N SER A 313 1.36 -19.11 22.27
CA SER A 313 1.67 -17.69 22.32
C SER A 313 2.73 -17.30 21.27
N ASN A 314 2.97 -16.00 21.06
CA ASN A 314 4.08 -15.56 20.22
C ASN A 314 5.41 -15.77 20.96
N GLY A 315 6.23 -16.74 20.54
CA GLY A 315 7.50 -17.04 21.22
C GLY A 315 8.72 -16.29 20.66
N GLU A 316 8.49 -15.20 19.91
CA GLU A 316 9.48 -14.35 19.27
C GLU A 316 9.95 -14.77 17.87
N GLN A 317 10.99 -15.58 17.70
CA GLN A 317 11.72 -15.60 16.41
C GLN A 317 11.40 -16.80 15.52
N ALA A 318 11.24 -17.98 16.10
CA ALA A 318 11.12 -19.24 15.39
C ALA A 318 9.68 -19.74 15.40
N ALA A 319 9.23 -20.33 14.29
CA ALA A 319 7.93 -20.98 14.30
C ALA A 319 7.92 -22.12 15.34
N GLY A 320 6.95 -22.08 16.23
CA GLY A 320 6.76 -23.08 17.26
C GLY A 320 7.56 -22.87 18.55
N ASP A 321 8.14 -21.71 18.80
CA ASP A 321 8.86 -21.40 20.05
C ASP A 321 7.96 -20.86 21.18
N GLY A 322 6.72 -20.53 20.86
CA GLY A 322 5.71 -20.06 21.82
C GLY A 322 5.31 -21.07 22.90
N ARG A 323 4.75 -20.55 24.00
CA ARG A 323 4.26 -21.31 25.15
C ARG A 323 2.74 -21.55 25.05
N THR A 324 2.17 -22.23 26.04
CA THR A 324 0.72 -22.32 26.17
C THR A 324 0.13 -20.91 26.28
N LEU A 325 -0.92 -20.63 25.50
CA LEU A 325 -1.66 -19.36 25.53
C LEU A 325 -2.24 -19.11 26.93
N THR A 326 -1.91 -17.96 27.51
CA THR A 326 -2.33 -17.59 28.86
C THR A 326 -2.76 -16.14 28.95
N VAL A 327 -3.98 -15.88 29.43
CA VAL A 327 -4.49 -14.50 29.57
C VAL A 327 -5.19 -14.33 30.92
N GLY A 328 -4.68 -13.44 31.76
CA GLY A 328 -5.25 -13.15 33.07
C GLY A 328 -5.28 -14.37 33.98
N GLY A 329 -4.30 -15.27 33.85
CA GLY A 329 -4.16 -16.54 34.57
C GLY A 329 -5.01 -17.70 34.02
N ALA A 330 -5.83 -17.48 32.99
CA ALA A 330 -6.58 -18.54 32.32
C ALA A 330 -5.73 -19.17 31.20
N THR A 331 -5.75 -20.50 31.08
CA THR A 331 -4.98 -21.24 30.08
C THR A 331 -5.87 -21.69 28.92
N TYR A 332 -5.37 -21.63 27.70
CA TYR A 332 -6.11 -22.01 26.50
C TYR A 332 -5.33 -23.01 25.65
N ALA A 333 -5.98 -24.13 25.32
CA ALA A 333 -5.39 -25.17 24.47
C ALA A 333 -5.47 -24.86 22.97
N LYS A 334 -6.34 -23.93 22.57
CA LYS A 334 -6.57 -23.55 21.18
C LYS A 334 -6.51 -22.04 21.04
N GLY A 335 -5.87 -21.55 19.99
CA GLY A 335 -5.80 -20.11 19.73
C GLY A 335 -4.71 -19.72 18.76
N LEU A 336 -4.50 -18.42 18.62
CA LEU A 336 -3.51 -17.83 17.74
C LEU A 336 -2.71 -16.79 18.52
N GLY A 337 -1.40 -17.04 18.67
CA GLY A 337 -0.45 -16.09 19.27
C GLY A 337 0.15 -15.19 18.21
N VAL A 338 0.16 -13.88 18.47
CA VAL A 338 0.70 -12.85 17.57
C VAL A 338 1.42 -11.75 18.34
N HIS A 339 2.13 -10.89 17.62
CA HIS A 339 2.67 -9.65 18.16
C HIS A 339 2.10 -8.45 17.41
N ALA A 340 1.71 -7.38 18.11
CA ALA A 340 1.17 -6.19 17.45
C ALA A 340 2.23 -5.42 16.63
N ALA A 341 1.88 -4.73 15.54
CA ALA A 341 0.61 -4.84 14.84
C ALA A 341 0.55 -6.14 14.03
N SER A 342 -0.60 -6.82 14.04
CA SER A 342 -0.79 -8.09 13.32
C SER A 342 -2.11 -8.12 12.55
N THR A 343 -2.17 -8.99 11.55
CA THR A 343 -3.40 -9.25 10.79
C THR A 343 -3.48 -10.70 10.35
N LEU A 344 -4.61 -11.36 10.58
CA LEU A 344 -4.95 -12.64 9.93
C LEU A 344 -6.21 -12.49 9.09
N THR A 345 -6.26 -13.14 7.94
CA THR A 345 -7.41 -13.14 7.03
C THR A 345 -7.85 -14.56 6.71
N TYR A 346 -9.15 -14.82 6.79
CA TYR A 346 -9.79 -16.09 6.44
C TYR A 346 -10.87 -15.87 5.38
N HIS A 347 -11.03 -16.85 4.49
CA HIS A 347 -12.14 -16.88 3.54
C HIS A 347 -13.38 -17.49 4.20
N LEU A 348 -14.49 -16.75 4.21
CA LEU A 348 -15.77 -17.17 4.78
C LEU A 348 -16.77 -17.65 3.72
N GLY A 349 -16.63 -17.17 2.47
CA GLY A 349 -17.50 -17.53 1.35
C GLY A 349 -18.99 -17.28 1.57
N GLY A 350 -19.36 -16.33 2.47
CA GLY A 350 -20.75 -16.03 2.80
C GLY A 350 -21.45 -17.06 3.69
N ARG A 351 -20.75 -18.10 4.16
CA ARG A 351 -21.37 -19.23 4.89
C ARG A 351 -21.28 -19.12 6.41
N CYS A 352 -20.40 -18.26 6.90
CA CYS A 352 -20.16 -18.13 8.33
C CYS A 352 -21.11 -17.11 8.96
N THR A 353 -21.58 -17.38 10.17
CA THR A 353 -22.60 -16.57 10.86
C THR A 353 -22.05 -15.92 12.11
N GLY A 354 -21.05 -16.51 12.77
CA GLY A 354 -20.50 -15.95 14.00
C GLY A 354 -19.09 -16.37 14.31
N LEU A 355 -18.41 -15.51 15.07
CA LEU A 355 -17.15 -15.80 15.75
C LEU A 355 -17.31 -15.47 17.23
N THR A 356 -16.85 -16.36 18.10
CA THR A 356 -16.67 -16.09 19.54
C THR A 356 -15.21 -16.33 19.91
N VAL A 357 -14.59 -15.41 20.63
CA VAL A 357 -13.17 -15.48 20.99
C VAL A 357 -12.93 -14.74 22.29
N ASP A 358 -12.01 -15.23 23.12
CA ASP A 358 -11.47 -14.49 24.25
C ASP A 358 -10.16 -13.84 23.81
N VAL A 359 -9.89 -12.60 24.23
CA VAL A 359 -8.69 -11.86 23.80
C VAL A 359 -7.98 -11.20 24.98
N GLY A 360 -6.67 -11.05 24.87
CA GLY A 360 -5.86 -10.30 25.81
C GLY A 360 -4.37 -10.37 25.50
N VAL A 361 -3.57 -9.67 26.31
CA VAL A 361 -2.11 -9.76 26.26
C VAL A 361 -1.68 -11.05 26.97
N ASP A 362 -0.73 -11.79 26.40
CA ASP A 362 -0.29 -13.08 26.96
C ASP A 362 0.48 -12.86 28.29
N ASP A 363 0.23 -13.72 29.29
CA ASP A 363 0.79 -13.65 30.63
C ASP A 363 2.31 -13.93 30.66
N GLU A 364 2.91 -14.47 29.59
CA GLU A 364 4.36 -14.65 29.49
C GLU A 364 5.11 -13.31 29.43
N SER A 365 4.40 -12.25 29.07
CA SER A 365 4.91 -10.89 29.11
C SER A 365 4.97 -10.38 30.54
N SER A 366 6.17 -10.41 31.13
CA SER A 366 6.43 -9.82 32.46
C SER A 366 6.42 -8.28 32.50
N ARG A 367 6.08 -7.61 31.38
CA ARG A 367 6.18 -6.16 31.17
C ARG A 367 4.89 -5.60 30.58
N THR A 368 4.79 -4.27 30.51
CA THR A 368 3.55 -3.57 30.14
C THR A 368 3.36 -3.51 28.63
N GLY A 369 2.72 -4.53 28.05
CA GLY A 369 2.14 -4.47 26.71
C GLY A 369 0.74 -3.87 26.75
N ALA A 370 0.35 -3.18 25.68
CA ALA A 370 -1.03 -2.70 25.51
C ALA A 370 -1.44 -2.78 24.05
N VAL A 371 -2.58 -3.42 23.78
CA VAL A 371 -3.04 -3.70 22.42
C VAL A 371 -4.54 -3.50 22.31
N ALA A 372 -5.06 -3.38 21.07
CA ALA A 372 -6.49 -3.49 20.81
C ALA A 372 -6.77 -4.56 19.76
N PHE A 373 -7.78 -5.38 20.02
CA PHE A 373 -8.24 -6.45 19.13
C PHE A 373 -9.47 -5.98 18.35
N GLN A 374 -9.42 -6.11 17.03
CA GLN A 374 -10.49 -5.71 16.14
C GLN A 374 -10.85 -6.85 15.20
N ILE A 375 -12.15 -7.07 15.01
CA ILE A 375 -12.68 -8.08 14.09
C ILE A 375 -13.42 -7.37 12.97
N TYR A 376 -13.06 -7.68 11.73
CA TYR A 376 -13.69 -7.15 10.52
C TYR A 376 -14.39 -8.27 9.74
N ARG A 377 -15.62 -7.98 9.32
CA ARG A 377 -16.33 -8.69 8.25
C ARG A 377 -16.18 -7.86 6.98
N ASP A 378 -15.42 -8.37 6.02
CA ASP A 378 -15.01 -7.60 4.84
C ASP A 378 -14.36 -6.27 5.26
N ALA A 379 -14.89 -5.13 4.80
CA ALA A 379 -14.41 -3.80 5.20
C ALA A 379 -15.02 -3.28 6.52
N THR A 380 -16.02 -3.97 7.08
CA THR A 380 -16.79 -3.47 8.24
C THR A 380 -16.21 -4.00 9.54
N LYS A 381 -15.83 -3.11 10.47
CA LYS A 381 -15.48 -3.50 11.84
C LYS A 381 -16.75 -3.94 12.58
N VAL A 382 -16.79 -5.19 13.04
CA VAL A 382 -17.96 -5.81 13.69
C VAL A 382 -17.75 -6.11 15.17
N ALA A 383 -16.50 -6.09 15.66
CA ALA A 383 -16.20 -6.11 17.09
C ALA A 383 -14.86 -5.42 17.38
N ASP A 384 -14.70 -4.92 18.61
CA ASP A 384 -13.53 -4.21 19.11
C ASP A 384 -13.41 -4.44 20.62
N SER A 385 -12.23 -4.76 21.13
CA SER A 385 -12.00 -4.92 22.58
C SER A 385 -11.81 -3.60 23.32
N GLY A 386 -11.53 -2.50 22.61
CA GLY A 386 -10.78 -1.38 23.15
C GLY A 386 -9.35 -1.78 23.53
N VAL A 387 -8.59 -0.86 24.12
CA VAL A 387 -7.26 -1.18 24.63
C VAL A 387 -7.36 -2.15 25.81
N VAL A 388 -6.58 -3.23 25.76
CA VAL A 388 -6.34 -4.21 26.83
C VAL A 388 -4.84 -4.20 27.16
N THR A 389 -4.52 -4.46 28.42
CA THR A 389 -3.16 -4.50 28.95
C THR A 389 -2.88 -5.84 29.61
N THR A 390 -1.62 -6.10 29.99
CA THR A 390 -1.25 -7.29 30.79
C THR A 390 -1.95 -7.38 32.15
N ALA A 391 -2.55 -6.30 32.65
CA ALA A 391 -3.30 -6.30 33.90
C ALA A 391 -4.79 -6.64 33.71
N ASP A 392 -5.30 -6.59 32.48
CA ASP A 392 -6.70 -6.87 32.19
C ASP A 392 -6.97 -8.38 32.13
N PRO A 393 -8.11 -8.86 32.65
CA PRO A 393 -8.55 -10.21 32.37
C PRO A 393 -8.91 -10.39 30.90
N ALA A 394 -8.98 -11.64 30.44
CA ALA A 394 -9.44 -11.95 29.08
C ALA A 394 -10.81 -11.30 28.79
N ARG A 395 -10.90 -10.58 27.66
CA ARG A 395 -12.16 -9.99 27.19
C ARG A 395 -12.79 -10.88 26.14
N LYS A 396 -14.07 -11.20 26.33
CA LYS A 396 -14.83 -11.97 25.35
C LYS A 396 -15.36 -11.07 24.25
N LEU A 397 -15.08 -11.44 23.01
CA LEU A 397 -15.66 -10.82 21.82
C LEU A 397 -16.59 -11.79 21.09
N THR A 398 -17.66 -11.22 20.53
CA THR A 398 -18.57 -11.90 19.62
C THR A 398 -18.76 -11.04 18.38
N ALA A 399 -18.70 -11.64 17.20
CA ALA A 399 -18.87 -10.93 15.93
C ALA A 399 -19.92 -11.63 15.06
N ASP A 400 -20.85 -10.86 14.49
CA ASP A 400 -21.75 -11.32 13.42
C ASP A 400 -21.02 -11.32 12.08
N LEU A 401 -20.93 -12.49 11.47
CA LEU A 401 -20.24 -12.71 10.20
C LEU A 401 -21.20 -12.98 9.04
N THR A 402 -22.51 -12.93 9.28
CA THR A 402 -23.54 -13.30 8.31
C THR A 402 -23.35 -12.56 6.98
N GLY A 403 -23.32 -13.33 5.89
CA GLY A 403 -23.16 -12.82 4.52
C GLY A 403 -21.74 -12.36 4.14
N GLY A 404 -20.80 -12.37 5.09
CA GLY A 404 -19.43 -11.89 4.87
C GLY A 404 -18.61 -12.82 3.98
N GLN A 405 -17.76 -12.25 3.12
CA GLN A 405 -16.86 -13.04 2.28
C GLN A 405 -15.52 -13.33 2.96
N THR A 406 -15.09 -12.42 3.84
CA THR A 406 -13.80 -12.48 4.52
C THR A 406 -13.93 -12.11 5.99
N LEU A 407 -13.15 -12.80 6.83
CA LEU A 407 -12.93 -12.48 8.23
C LEU A 407 -11.50 -11.95 8.36
N ARG A 408 -11.33 -10.80 8.98
CA ARG A 408 -10.01 -10.26 9.31
C ARG A 408 -9.89 -9.98 10.80
N LEU A 409 -8.89 -10.60 11.42
CA LEU A 409 -8.48 -10.37 12.80
C LEU A 409 -7.33 -9.38 12.78
N VAL A 410 -7.42 -8.30 13.56
CA VAL A 410 -6.39 -7.25 13.61
C VAL A 410 -6.03 -6.97 15.07
N VAL A 411 -4.73 -6.93 15.35
CA VAL A 411 -4.21 -6.41 16.61
C VAL A 411 -3.45 -5.13 16.32
N THR A 412 -3.78 -4.05 17.03
CA THR A 412 -3.08 -2.77 16.95
C THR A 412 -2.34 -2.47 18.25
N ASP A 413 -1.28 -1.66 18.16
CA ASP A 413 -0.67 -1.00 19.33
C ASP A 413 -1.74 -0.22 20.12
N GLY A 414 -1.67 -0.29 21.44
CA GLY A 414 -2.53 0.40 22.40
C GLY A 414 -2.13 1.86 22.64
N GLY A 415 -1.06 2.33 22.00
CA GLY A 415 -0.57 3.71 22.05
C GLY A 415 0.63 3.91 22.98
N ASN A 416 1.24 2.83 23.48
CA ASN A 416 2.45 2.82 24.30
C ASN A 416 3.68 2.31 23.53
N GLY A 417 3.54 2.04 22.23
CA GLY A 417 4.56 1.42 21.41
C GLY A 417 4.47 -0.10 21.45
N VAL A 418 5.10 -0.76 20.49
CA VAL A 418 4.90 -2.20 20.24
C VAL A 418 5.62 -3.14 21.22
N ASP A 419 6.38 -2.61 22.17
CA ASP A 419 7.18 -3.44 23.06
C ASP A 419 6.29 -4.32 23.95
N TYR A 420 6.52 -5.64 23.93
CA TYR A 420 5.81 -6.63 24.74
C TYR A 420 4.33 -6.84 24.39
N ASP A 421 3.93 -6.47 23.17
CA ASP A 421 2.57 -6.62 22.66
C ASP A 421 2.29 -8.04 22.15
N HIS A 422 2.63 -9.05 22.96
CA HIS A 422 2.30 -10.45 22.72
C HIS A 422 0.80 -10.63 22.97
N ALA A 423 0.04 -10.87 21.91
CA ALA A 423 -1.41 -10.85 21.90
C ALA A 423 -1.99 -12.21 21.53
N ASP A 424 -3.02 -12.61 22.26
CA ASP A 424 -3.66 -13.90 22.12
C ASP A 424 -5.10 -13.75 21.61
N TRP A 425 -5.39 -14.41 20.48
CA TRP A 425 -6.75 -14.78 20.13
C TRP A 425 -7.03 -16.17 20.73
N ALA A 426 -7.60 -16.19 21.94
CA ALA A 426 -7.79 -17.38 22.75
C ALA A 426 -9.14 -18.07 22.47
N ALA A 427 -9.06 -19.38 22.18
CA ALA A 427 -10.18 -20.24 21.79
C ALA A 427 -11.15 -19.65 20.72
N PRO A 428 -10.66 -19.09 19.60
CA PRO A 428 -11.50 -18.47 18.58
C PRO A 428 -12.33 -19.54 17.86
N ARG A 429 -13.65 -19.53 18.05
CA ARG A 429 -14.60 -20.48 17.46
C ARG A 429 -15.41 -19.82 16.37
N LEU A 430 -15.20 -20.26 15.14
CA LEU A 430 -15.95 -19.84 13.97
C LEU A 430 -17.12 -20.80 13.72
N THR A 431 -18.30 -20.25 13.46
CA THR A 431 -19.52 -21.03 13.14
C THR A 431 -19.96 -20.73 11.72
N CYS A 432 -20.12 -21.78 10.90
CA CYS A 432 -20.55 -21.70 9.51
C CYS A 432 -21.62 -22.75 9.18
N ALA A 433 -22.47 -22.40 8.21
CA ALA A 433 -23.60 -23.20 7.73
C ALA A 433 -23.17 -24.38 6.86
#